data_AF-A0A382M2R4-F1
#
_entry.id   AF-A0A382M2R4-F1
#
_cell.length_a   1.000
_cell.length_b   1.000
_cell.length_c   1.000
_cell.angle_alpha   90.00
_cell.angle_beta   90.00
_cell.angle_gamma   90.00
#
_symmetry.space_group_name_H-M   'P 1'
#
loop_
_entity.id
_entity.type
_entity.pdbx_description
1 polymer ?
#
loop_
_entity_poly.entity_id
_entity_poly.type
_entity_poly.pdbx_seq_one_letter_code
_entity_poly.pdbx_strand_id
1 'polypeptide(L)'
;MASAFGPDSPVFLQTYPELLSLFQYVKDVPEVSLRFRLWGTYRPSGSGAPEDDEANFIRETYLALLARLVARLFLDGSPLPSDAEELTKILDGEFFQERFITNFIEEDFFTWLLCPPVLDQGLALMVTLADSLSIYNLGGCESNVLLDLYKRFMAAPSEDDSGIIPVPGWLAGYVLSEDTESPVDPNHSVLDPCCGSGEFL
;
A
#
# COMPACT_ATOMS: atom_id res chain seq x y z
N MET A 1 9.05 2.04 -11.07
CA MET A 1 7.88 2.19 -10.19
C MET A 1 7.56 3.65 -9.88
N ALA A 2 8.38 4.37 -9.09
CA ALA A 2 8.03 5.72 -8.63
C ALA A 2 7.78 6.78 -9.72
N SER A 3 8.45 6.70 -10.89
CA SER A 3 8.17 7.57 -12.04
C SER A 3 6.90 7.19 -12.81
N ALA A 4 6.56 5.90 -12.80
CA ALA A 4 5.46 5.33 -13.57
C ALA A 4 4.10 5.42 -12.85
N PHE A 5 4.12 5.44 -11.52
CA PHE A 5 2.94 5.41 -10.67
C PHE A 5 2.91 6.57 -9.65
N GLY A 6 3.89 7.48 -9.68
CA GLY A 6 3.95 8.63 -8.77
C GLY A 6 2.86 9.69 -9.03
N PRO A 7 2.80 10.75 -8.21
CA PRO A 7 1.76 11.79 -8.30
C PRO A 7 1.66 12.50 -9.66
N ASP A 8 2.77 12.62 -10.39
CA ASP A 8 2.80 13.25 -11.71
C ASP A 8 2.67 12.24 -12.87
N SER A 9 2.45 10.97 -12.55
CA SER A 9 2.41 9.91 -13.56
C SER A 9 1.07 9.88 -14.31
N PRO A 10 1.06 9.49 -15.60
CA PRO A 10 -0.18 9.33 -16.35
C PRO A 10 -1.17 8.36 -15.69
N VAL A 11 -0.66 7.28 -15.09
CA VAL A 11 -1.49 6.29 -14.39
C VAL A 11 -2.21 6.97 -13.22
N PHE A 12 -1.47 7.63 -12.33
CA PHE A 12 -2.08 8.30 -11.18
C PHE A 12 -3.06 9.41 -11.61
N LEU A 13 -2.68 10.25 -12.58
CA LEU A 13 -3.52 11.36 -13.05
C LEU A 13 -4.84 10.89 -13.69
N GLN A 14 -4.90 9.67 -14.19
CA GLN A 14 -6.12 9.05 -14.71
C GLN A 14 -6.93 8.35 -13.61
N THR A 15 -6.26 7.61 -12.73
CA THR A 15 -6.92 6.81 -11.67
C THR A 15 -7.46 7.67 -10.52
N TYR A 16 -6.73 8.72 -10.12
CA TYR A 16 -7.07 9.53 -8.95
C TYR A 16 -8.46 10.20 -9.04
N PRO A 17 -8.82 10.89 -10.14
CA PRO A 17 -10.14 11.51 -10.25
C PRO A 17 -11.28 10.48 -10.20
N GLU A 18 -11.07 9.29 -10.75
CA GLU A 18 -12.04 8.21 -10.71
C GLU A 18 -12.23 7.68 -9.28
N LEU A 19 -11.14 7.36 -8.58
CA LEU A 19 -11.21 6.96 -7.17
C LEU A 19 -11.90 8.02 -6.30
N LEU A 20 -11.56 9.30 -6.50
CA LEU A 20 -12.17 10.39 -5.76
C LEU A 20 -13.67 10.48 -6.04
N SER A 21 -14.10 10.34 -7.30
CA SER A 21 -15.52 10.34 -7.66
C SER A 21 -16.27 9.16 -7.05
N LEU A 22 -15.68 7.95 -7.05
CA LEU A 22 -16.28 6.77 -6.43
C LEU A 22 -16.43 6.97 -4.92
N PHE A 23 -15.39 7.46 -4.26
CA PHE A 23 -15.45 7.75 -2.82
C PHE A 23 -16.51 8.79 -2.50
N GLN A 24 -16.56 9.90 -3.23
CA GLN A 24 -17.58 10.94 -3.04
C GLN A 24 -19.01 10.40 -3.19
N TYR A 25 -19.21 9.38 -4.02
CA TYR A 25 -20.51 8.74 -4.21
C TYR A 25 -20.91 7.85 -3.01
N VAL A 26 -19.96 7.22 -2.33
CA VAL A 26 -20.23 6.29 -1.21
C VAL A 26 -19.80 6.80 0.16
N LYS A 27 -19.23 7.99 0.30
CA LYS A 27 -18.67 8.49 1.57
C LYS A 27 -19.67 8.58 2.73
N ASP A 28 -20.96 8.73 2.41
CA ASP A 28 -22.05 8.79 3.40
C ASP A 28 -22.62 7.40 3.73
N VAL A 29 -22.18 6.33 3.05
CA VAL A 29 -22.50 4.96 3.43
C VAL A 29 -21.85 4.69 4.80
N PRO A 30 -22.59 4.19 5.82
CA PRO A 30 -22.08 4.10 7.19
C PRO A 30 -20.73 3.39 7.33
N GLU A 31 -20.53 2.32 6.57
CA GLU A 31 -19.32 1.50 6.58
C GLU A 31 -18.11 2.24 5.99
N VAL A 32 -18.31 2.99 4.90
CA VAL A 32 -17.27 3.78 4.24
C VAL A 32 -16.91 5.00 5.10
N SER A 33 -17.93 5.68 5.63
CA SER A 33 -17.77 6.80 6.56
C SER A 33 -16.98 6.40 7.81
N LEU A 34 -17.24 5.21 8.36
CA LEU A 34 -16.49 4.65 9.49
C LEU A 34 -15.02 4.43 9.13
N ARG A 35 -14.73 3.79 7.99
CA ARG A 35 -13.35 3.56 7.52
C ARG A 35 -12.58 4.86 7.35
N PHE A 36 -13.17 5.86 6.69
CA PHE A 36 -12.56 7.18 6.50
C PHE A 36 -12.25 7.88 7.83
N ARG A 37 -13.20 7.86 8.78
CA ARG A 37 -12.99 8.45 10.10
C ARG A 37 -11.88 7.75 10.90
N LEU A 38 -11.85 6.42 10.87
CA LEU A 38 -10.83 5.64 11.55
C LEU A 38 -9.45 5.89 10.94
N TRP A 39 -9.35 5.90 9.61
CA TRP A 39 -8.13 6.29 8.90
C TRP A 39 -7.59 7.63 9.39
N GLY A 40 -8.45 8.66 9.46
CA GLY A 40 -8.07 9.98 9.97
C GLY A 40 -7.61 9.99 11.44
N THR A 41 -8.05 9.01 12.24
CA THR A 41 -7.65 8.87 13.66
C THR A 41 -6.24 8.28 13.81
N TYR A 42 -5.83 7.40 12.89
CA TYR A 42 -4.54 6.71 12.93
C TYR A 42 -3.45 7.36 12.05
N ARG A 43 -3.75 8.52 11.46
CA ARG A 43 -2.79 9.27 10.64
C ARG A 43 -1.61 9.76 11.51
N PRO A 44 -0.35 9.56 11.09
CA PRO A 44 0.81 10.10 11.79
C PRO A 44 0.70 11.63 11.91
N SER A 45 0.97 12.15 13.11
CA SER A 45 1.08 13.59 13.34
C SER A 45 2.23 14.15 12.47
N GLY A 46 1.91 14.94 11.45
CA GLY A 46 2.91 15.48 10.49
C GLY A 46 2.62 15.18 9.02
N SER A 47 1.70 14.25 8.72
CA SER A 47 1.25 14.02 7.35
C SER A 47 0.36 15.21 6.91
N GLY A 48 0.97 16.22 6.27
CA GLY A 48 0.30 17.29 5.53
C GLY A 48 -0.59 18.27 6.31
N ALA A 49 -0.92 19.39 5.68
CA ALA A 49 -1.92 20.32 6.21
C ALA A 49 -3.31 19.63 6.22
N PRO A 50 -4.16 19.89 7.24
CA PRO A 50 -5.51 19.32 7.36
C PRO A 50 -6.51 19.76 6.26
N GLU A 51 -6.05 20.45 5.22
CA GLU A 51 -6.95 21.10 4.26
C GLU A 51 -7.50 20.17 3.17
N ASP A 52 -7.07 18.90 3.07
CA ASP A 52 -7.69 17.93 2.14
C ASP A 52 -7.57 16.46 2.60
N ASP A 53 -8.30 16.09 3.64
CA ASP A 53 -8.35 14.71 4.16
C ASP A 53 -8.90 13.72 3.12
N GLU A 54 -9.89 14.10 2.31
CA GLU A 54 -10.42 13.24 1.25
C GLU A 54 -9.33 12.95 0.20
N ALA A 55 -8.59 13.96 -0.27
CA ALA A 55 -7.51 13.72 -1.23
C ALA A 55 -6.41 12.82 -0.68
N ASN A 56 -6.04 13.00 0.59
CA ASN A 56 -5.03 12.17 1.23
C ASN A 56 -5.50 10.71 1.37
N PHE A 57 -6.75 10.50 1.77
CA PHE A 57 -7.35 9.17 1.83
C PHE A 57 -7.35 8.47 0.46
N ILE A 58 -7.62 9.20 -0.62
CA ILE A 58 -7.58 8.65 -1.98
C ILE A 58 -6.17 8.37 -2.47
N ARG A 59 -5.18 9.22 -2.16
CA ARG A 59 -3.76 8.94 -2.44
C ARG A 59 -3.30 7.67 -1.74
N GLU A 60 -3.64 7.53 -0.46
CA GLU A 60 -3.29 6.34 0.31
C GLU A 60 -4.08 5.10 -0.16
N THR A 61 -5.34 5.25 -0.55
CA THR A 61 -6.11 4.18 -1.22
C THR A 61 -5.35 3.70 -2.46
N TYR A 62 -4.96 4.60 -3.36
CA TYR A 62 -4.20 4.26 -4.57
C TYR A 62 -2.90 3.50 -4.27
N LEU A 63 -2.13 3.97 -3.28
CA LEU A 63 -0.90 3.30 -2.85
C LEU A 63 -1.18 1.89 -2.30
N ALA A 64 -2.22 1.75 -1.49
CA ALA A 64 -2.60 0.48 -0.90
C ALA A 64 -3.06 -0.53 -1.97
N LEU A 65 -3.75 -0.09 -3.02
CA LEU A 65 -4.12 -0.94 -4.17
C LEU A 65 -2.87 -1.42 -4.93
N LEU A 66 -1.94 -0.50 -5.22
CA LEU A 66 -0.68 -0.86 -5.88
C LEU A 66 0.15 -1.83 -5.03
N ALA A 67 0.25 -1.60 -3.72
CA ALA A 67 0.99 -2.48 -2.82
C ALA A 67 0.43 -3.91 -2.85
N ARG A 68 -0.90 -4.06 -2.84
CA ARG A 68 -1.59 -5.37 -2.96
C ARG A 68 -1.25 -6.07 -4.28
N LEU A 69 -1.36 -5.35 -5.41
CA LEU A 69 -1.06 -5.91 -6.74
C LEU A 69 0.43 -6.29 -6.87
N VAL A 70 1.33 -5.46 -6.36
CA VAL A 70 2.77 -5.76 -6.35
C VAL A 70 3.07 -6.98 -5.49
N ALA A 71 2.50 -7.07 -4.28
CA ALA A 71 2.67 -8.23 -3.41
C ALA A 71 2.14 -9.52 -4.08
N ARG A 72 0.96 -9.45 -4.71
CA ARG A 72 0.40 -10.53 -5.53
C ARG A 72 1.36 -10.98 -6.63
N LEU A 73 1.99 -10.05 -7.34
CA LEU A 73 2.93 -10.37 -8.42
C LEU A 73 4.18 -11.08 -7.89
N PHE A 74 4.73 -10.62 -6.76
CA PHE A 74 5.90 -11.24 -6.13
C PHE A 74 5.63 -12.67 -5.64
N LEU A 75 4.43 -12.93 -5.09
CA LEU A 75 4.12 -14.22 -4.48
C LEU A 75 3.82 -15.32 -5.50
N ASP A 76 3.13 -15.00 -6.59
CA ASP A 76 2.68 -16.01 -7.55
C ASP A 76 3.58 -16.08 -8.80
N GLY A 77 4.34 -15.01 -9.09
CA GLY A 77 5.20 -14.91 -10.29
C GLY A 77 4.45 -15.01 -11.62
N SER A 78 3.12 -14.96 -11.58
CA SER A 78 2.22 -15.05 -12.73
C SER A 78 1.71 -13.66 -13.13
N PRO A 79 1.22 -13.49 -14.38
CA PRO A 79 0.57 -12.24 -14.80
C PRO A 79 -0.55 -11.85 -13.82
N LEU A 80 -0.71 -10.54 -13.60
CA LEU A 80 -1.78 -10.05 -12.74
C LEU A 80 -3.16 -10.44 -13.28
N PRO A 81 -4.12 -10.78 -12.40
CA PRO A 81 -5.44 -11.21 -12.83
C PRO A 81 -6.24 -10.05 -13.40
N SER A 82 -7.17 -10.41 -14.29
CA SER A 82 -8.24 -9.52 -14.74
C SER A 82 -9.62 -10.02 -14.28
N ASP A 83 -9.68 -11.15 -13.58
CA ASP A 83 -10.93 -11.72 -13.08
C ASP A 83 -11.36 -11.04 -11.78
N ALA A 84 -12.67 -10.80 -11.68
CA ALA A 84 -13.27 -10.09 -10.56
C ALA A 84 -13.12 -10.84 -9.23
N GLU A 85 -13.11 -12.17 -9.26
CA GLU A 85 -13.04 -12.99 -8.06
C GLU A 85 -11.67 -12.88 -7.40
N GLU A 86 -10.59 -13.11 -8.15
CA GLU A 86 -9.22 -12.99 -7.65
C GLU A 86 -8.89 -11.54 -7.25
N LEU A 87 -9.34 -10.53 -8.01
CA LEU A 87 -9.15 -9.13 -7.63
C LEU A 87 -9.88 -8.76 -6.33
N THR A 88 -11.06 -9.34 -6.09
CA THR A 88 -11.77 -9.20 -4.81
C THR A 88 -10.94 -9.80 -3.68
N LYS A 89 -10.43 -11.03 -3.86
CA LYS A 89 -9.56 -11.71 -2.91
C LYS A 89 -8.24 -10.98 -2.62
N ILE A 90 -7.70 -10.29 -3.62
CA ILE A 90 -6.51 -9.45 -3.45
C ILE A 90 -6.85 -8.21 -2.62
N LEU A 91 -8.04 -7.65 -2.80
CA LEU A 91 -8.48 -6.43 -2.13
C LEU A 91 -8.80 -6.66 -0.65
N ASP A 92 -9.58 -7.71 -0.33
CA ASP A 92 -9.96 -8.08 1.04
C ASP A 92 -8.87 -8.84 1.81
N GLY A 93 -7.86 -9.36 1.10
CA GLY A 93 -6.72 -10.07 1.68
C GLY A 93 -6.82 -11.60 1.67
N GLU A 94 -7.95 -12.18 1.26
CA GLU A 94 -8.16 -13.63 1.20
C GLU A 94 -7.07 -14.33 0.37
N PHE A 95 -6.63 -13.71 -0.73
CA PHE A 95 -5.56 -14.23 -1.60
C PHE A 95 -4.27 -14.56 -0.83
N PHE A 96 -3.91 -13.72 0.14
CA PHE A 96 -2.69 -13.86 0.94
C PHE A 96 -2.89 -14.87 2.07
N GLN A 97 -4.08 -14.87 2.68
CA GLN A 97 -4.44 -15.83 3.72
C GLN A 97 -4.44 -17.28 3.21
N GLU A 98 -4.94 -17.51 1.99
CA GLU A 98 -4.88 -18.82 1.30
C GLU A 98 -3.45 -19.34 1.11
N ARG A 99 -2.44 -18.45 1.18
CA ARG A 99 -1.00 -18.76 1.11
C ARG A 99 -0.31 -18.76 2.47
N PHE A 100 -1.09 -18.84 3.56
CA PHE A 100 -0.61 -18.81 4.95
C PHE A 100 0.11 -17.52 5.35
N ILE A 101 -0.08 -16.44 4.59
CA ILE A 101 0.42 -15.11 4.94
C ILE A 101 -0.71 -14.40 5.69
N THR A 102 -0.70 -14.57 7.01
CA THR A 102 -1.67 -13.93 7.92
C THR A 102 -1.12 -12.60 8.44
N ASN A 103 -2.01 -11.71 8.92
CA ASN A 103 -1.66 -10.37 9.41
C ASN A 103 -0.94 -9.46 8.40
N PHE A 104 -1.08 -9.71 7.08
CA PHE A 104 -0.47 -8.89 6.05
C PHE A 104 -1.45 -7.87 5.47
N ILE A 105 -2.52 -8.35 4.85
CA ILE A 105 -3.65 -7.54 4.39
C ILE A 105 -4.90 -8.19 4.97
N GLU A 106 -5.64 -7.39 5.73
CA GLU A 106 -6.96 -7.72 6.27
C GLU A 106 -7.96 -6.67 5.77
N GLU A 107 -9.24 -6.77 6.18
CA GLU A 107 -10.20 -5.69 5.95
C GLU A 107 -9.74 -4.40 6.63
N ASP A 108 -9.08 -3.53 5.84
CA ASP A 108 -8.53 -2.25 6.27
C ASP A 108 -9.39 -1.05 5.81
N PHE A 109 -8.88 0.16 5.99
CA PHE A 109 -9.58 1.38 5.57
C PHE A 109 -9.81 1.48 4.07
N PHE A 110 -8.94 0.88 3.26
CA PHE A 110 -8.90 0.99 1.80
C PHE A 110 -9.75 -0.09 1.10
N THR A 111 -10.29 -1.04 1.85
CA THR A 111 -11.30 -2.01 1.38
C THR A 111 -12.67 -1.39 1.09
N TRP A 112 -12.84 -0.08 1.27
CA TRP A 112 -14.10 0.62 0.97
C TRP A 112 -14.58 0.45 -0.48
N LEU A 113 -13.68 0.14 -1.42
CA LEU A 113 -14.03 -0.18 -2.82
C LEU A 113 -14.86 -1.45 -2.96
N LEU A 114 -14.91 -2.31 -1.94
CA LEU A 114 -15.80 -3.47 -1.89
C LEU A 114 -17.26 -3.08 -1.59
N CYS A 115 -17.54 -1.80 -1.35
CA CYS A 115 -18.89 -1.32 -1.12
C CYS A 115 -19.76 -1.57 -2.37
N PRO A 116 -20.91 -2.28 -2.25
CA PRO A 116 -21.70 -2.70 -3.42
C PRO A 116 -22.04 -1.63 -4.45
N PRO A 117 -22.33 -0.35 -4.09
CA PRO A 117 -22.62 0.70 -5.07
C PRO A 117 -21.46 1.07 -6.01
N VAL A 118 -20.21 0.70 -5.68
CA VAL A 118 -19.00 1.03 -6.44
C VAL A 118 -18.11 -0.17 -6.75
N LEU A 119 -18.53 -1.39 -6.37
CA LEU A 119 -17.73 -2.60 -6.49
C LEU A 119 -17.25 -2.84 -7.93
N ASP A 120 -18.17 -2.84 -8.89
CA ASP A 120 -17.85 -3.12 -10.30
C ASP A 120 -16.85 -2.09 -10.86
N GLN A 121 -17.03 -0.81 -10.53
CA GLN A 121 -16.12 0.26 -10.95
C GLN A 121 -14.76 0.16 -10.25
N GLY A 122 -14.75 -0.19 -8.96
CA GLY A 122 -13.52 -0.42 -8.19
C GLY A 122 -12.70 -1.59 -8.75
N LEU A 123 -13.36 -2.69 -9.14
CA LEU A 123 -12.71 -3.82 -9.78
C LEU A 123 -12.19 -3.47 -11.18
N ALA A 124 -12.94 -2.72 -11.99
CA ALA A 124 -12.47 -2.25 -13.29
C ALA A 124 -11.22 -1.34 -13.18
N LEU A 125 -11.17 -0.52 -12.13
CA LEU A 125 -10.00 0.30 -11.82
C LEU A 125 -8.80 -0.55 -11.39
N MET A 126 -9.03 -1.59 -10.58
CA MET A 126 -8.00 -2.58 -10.22
C MET A 126 -7.44 -3.30 -11.45
N VAL A 127 -8.29 -3.68 -12.41
CA VAL A 127 -7.84 -4.24 -13.71
C VAL A 127 -6.95 -3.24 -14.44
N THR A 128 -7.34 -1.97 -14.51
CA THR A 128 -6.56 -0.92 -15.19
C THR A 128 -5.18 -0.72 -14.54
N LEU A 129 -5.11 -0.77 -13.21
CA LEU A 129 -3.86 -0.72 -12.46
C LEU A 129 -3.01 -1.97 -12.70
N ALA A 130 -3.62 -3.15 -12.71
CA ALA A 130 -2.96 -4.42 -12.99
C ALA A 130 -2.35 -4.43 -14.41
N ASP A 131 -3.11 -4.00 -15.42
CA ASP A 131 -2.63 -3.86 -16.80
C ASP A 131 -1.46 -2.87 -16.87
N SER A 132 -1.56 -1.73 -16.17
CA SER A 132 -0.47 -0.75 -16.11
C SER A 132 0.80 -1.32 -15.47
N LEU A 133 0.66 -2.17 -14.45
CA LEU A 133 1.76 -2.85 -13.78
C LEU A 133 2.39 -3.96 -14.64
N SER A 134 1.60 -4.65 -15.46
CA SER A 134 2.04 -5.79 -16.28
C SER A 134 3.15 -5.45 -17.28
N ILE A 135 3.30 -4.17 -17.62
CA ILE A 135 4.33 -3.65 -18.53
C ILE A 135 5.73 -3.69 -17.86
N TYR A 136 5.78 -3.73 -16.53
CA TYR A 136 7.01 -3.68 -15.76
C TYR A 136 7.41 -5.08 -15.27
N ASN A 137 8.67 -5.45 -15.50
CA ASN A 137 9.22 -6.66 -14.90
C ASN A 137 9.66 -6.36 -13.46
N LEU A 138 8.81 -6.72 -12.49
CA LEU A 138 9.10 -6.56 -11.06
C LEU A 138 9.79 -7.79 -10.44
N GLY A 139 9.96 -8.89 -11.17
CA GLY A 139 10.55 -10.14 -10.67
C GLY A 139 12.03 -10.06 -10.27
N GLY A 140 12.71 -8.94 -10.57
CA GLY A 140 14.08 -8.66 -10.15
C GLY A 140 14.24 -7.34 -9.38
N CYS A 141 13.15 -6.75 -8.88
CA CYS A 141 13.23 -5.50 -8.12
C CYS A 141 13.82 -5.71 -6.71
N GLU A 142 14.52 -4.68 -6.21
CA GLU A 142 14.97 -4.60 -4.82
C GLU A 142 13.79 -4.51 -3.85
N SER A 143 14.01 -4.87 -2.58
CA SER A 143 12.99 -4.89 -1.51
C SER A 143 12.29 -3.54 -1.30
N ASN A 144 12.93 -2.43 -1.69
CA ASN A 144 12.46 -1.07 -1.48
C ASN A 144 11.62 -0.49 -2.63
N VAL A 145 11.14 -1.31 -3.57
CA VAL A 145 10.49 -0.83 -4.81
C VAL A 145 9.30 0.11 -4.59
N LEU A 146 8.58 -0.04 -3.48
CA LEU A 146 7.45 0.79 -3.08
C LEU A 146 7.86 2.00 -2.22
N LEU A 147 9.05 1.99 -1.61
CA LEU A 147 9.51 3.06 -0.70
C LEU A 147 9.65 4.39 -1.42
N ASP A 148 10.28 4.39 -2.59
CA ASP A 148 10.43 5.59 -3.41
C ASP A 148 9.10 6.12 -3.93
N LEU A 149 8.13 5.22 -4.17
CA LEU A 149 6.78 5.59 -4.57
C LEU A 149 6.07 6.27 -3.39
N TYR A 150 6.06 5.63 -2.22
CA TYR A 150 5.46 6.14 -0.98
C TYR A 150 6.00 7.53 -0.63
N LYS A 151 7.33 7.73 -0.64
CA LYS A 151 7.98 9.02 -0.36
C LYS A 151 7.52 10.16 -1.27
N ARG A 152 7.15 9.88 -2.52
CA ARG A 152 6.66 10.92 -3.45
C ARG A 152 5.23 11.36 -3.12
N PHE A 153 4.44 10.51 -2.49
CA PHE A 153 3.07 10.84 -2.07
C PHE A 153 3.03 11.52 -0.71
N MET A 154 4.01 11.25 0.15
CA MET A 154 4.23 12.03 1.35
C MET A 154 4.65 13.45 0.97
N ALA A 155 4.06 14.45 1.63
CA ALA A 155 4.50 15.84 1.48
C ALA A 155 6.01 15.91 1.78
N ALA A 156 6.73 16.78 1.07
CA ALA A 156 8.12 17.05 1.41
C ALA A 156 8.20 17.39 2.91
N PRO A 157 9.11 16.77 3.68
CA PRO A 157 9.23 17.09 5.10
C PRO A 157 9.40 18.61 5.22
N SER A 158 8.58 19.24 6.05
CA SER A 158 8.88 20.61 6.46
C SER A 158 10.28 20.61 7.09
N GLU A 159 11.00 21.73 7.05
CA GLU A 159 12.33 21.81 7.68
C GLU A 159 12.32 21.47 9.19
N ASP A 160 11.13 21.42 9.81
CA ASP A 160 10.86 20.99 11.19
C ASP A 160 10.45 19.50 11.35
N ASP A 161 10.19 18.75 10.27
CA ASP A 161 9.75 17.35 10.33
C ASP A 161 10.97 16.39 10.34
N SER A 162 11.67 16.39 11.47
CA SER A 162 12.85 15.56 11.73
C SER A 162 12.53 14.09 12.04
N GLY A 163 11.29 13.64 11.85
CA GLY A 163 10.78 12.41 12.48
C GLY A 163 11.14 11.09 11.79
N ILE A 164 11.17 11.07 10.46
CA ILE A 164 11.35 9.82 9.70
C ILE A 164 12.75 9.81 9.07
N ILE A 165 13.74 9.40 9.86
CA ILE A 165 15.09 9.12 9.36
C ILE A 165 15.10 7.64 8.94
N PRO A 166 15.20 7.32 7.63
CA PRO A 166 15.29 5.94 7.20
C PRO A 166 16.56 5.31 7.77
N VAL A 167 16.43 4.09 8.30
CA VAL A 167 17.58 3.31 8.75
C VAL A 167 18.38 2.89 7.52
N PRO A 168 19.69 3.18 7.44
CA PRO A 168 20.51 2.66 6.35
C PRO A 168 20.65 1.13 6.45
N GLY A 169 20.54 0.41 5.34
CA GLY A 169 20.60 -1.06 5.36
C GLY A 169 21.90 -1.65 5.94
N TRP A 170 23.04 -0.95 5.81
CA TRP A 170 24.28 -1.39 6.48
C TRP A 170 24.17 -1.35 8.00
N LEU A 171 23.40 -0.41 8.56
CA LEU A 171 23.22 -0.26 10.00
C LEU A 171 22.25 -1.32 10.51
N ALA A 172 21.14 -1.57 9.80
CA ALA A 172 20.23 -2.65 10.13
C ALA A 172 20.96 -4.01 10.10
N GLY A 173 21.71 -4.27 9.02
CA GLY A 173 22.51 -5.49 8.89
C GLY A 173 23.57 -5.63 9.99
N TYR A 174 24.24 -4.54 10.38
CA TYR A 174 25.19 -4.55 11.50
C TYR A 174 24.53 -4.93 12.82
N VAL A 175 23.42 -4.28 13.18
CA VAL A 175 22.67 -4.54 14.42
C VAL A 175 22.18 -5.99 14.47
N LEU A 176 21.57 -6.48 13.39
CA LEU A 176 21.10 -7.87 13.33
C LEU A 176 22.25 -8.87 13.43
N SER A 177 23.40 -8.58 12.82
CA SER A 177 24.57 -9.48 12.86
C SER A 177 25.23 -9.61 14.24
N GLU A 178 25.11 -8.59 15.10
CA GLU A 178 25.63 -8.63 16.48
C GLU A 178 24.73 -9.47 17.41
N ASP A 179 23.41 -9.51 17.15
CA ASP A 179 22.45 -10.29 17.95
C ASP A 179 22.31 -11.75 17.46
N THR A 180 22.67 -12.07 16.22
CA THR A 180 22.56 -13.42 15.65
C THR A 180 23.92 -14.13 15.53
N GLU A 181 24.50 -14.59 16.65
CA GLU A 181 25.68 -15.49 16.60
C GLU A 181 25.34 -16.91 16.07
N SER A 182 24.07 -17.23 15.86
CA SER A 182 23.57 -18.54 15.41
C SER A 182 22.79 -18.43 14.09
N PRO A 183 22.76 -19.49 13.25
CA PRO A 183 21.99 -19.48 12.02
C PRO A 183 20.52 -19.15 12.30
N VAL A 184 19.89 -18.39 11.40
CA VAL A 184 18.48 -17.98 11.48
C VAL A 184 17.60 -19.20 11.71
N ASP A 185 17.07 -19.34 12.93
CA ASP A 185 16.06 -20.36 13.24
C ASP A 185 14.75 -19.91 12.57
N PRO A 186 14.12 -20.72 11.71
CA PRO A 186 12.84 -20.38 11.10
C PRO A 186 11.71 -20.19 12.12
N ASN A 187 11.90 -20.56 13.39
CA ASN A 187 10.96 -20.28 14.48
C ASN A 187 11.27 -18.99 15.26
N HIS A 188 12.33 -18.27 14.91
CA HIS A 188 12.67 -17.00 15.56
C HIS A 188 11.68 -15.92 15.12
N SER A 189 11.13 -15.18 16.08
CA SER A 189 10.24 -14.05 15.82
C SER A 189 10.96 -12.72 16.07
N VAL A 190 10.80 -11.77 15.16
CA VAL A 190 11.33 -10.40 15.28
C VAL A 190 10.15 -9.43 15.41
N LEU A 191 10.28 -8.43 16.27
CA LEU A 191 9.30 -7.35 16.43
C LEU A 191 10.01 -6.01 16.36
N ASP A 192 9.71 -5.25 15.30
CA ASP A 192 10.04 -3.83 15.22
C ASP A 192 8.74 -3.01 15.35
N PRO A 193 8.44 -2.44 16.53
CA PRO A 193 7.20 -1.71 16.77
C PRO A 193 7.17 -0.33 16.07
N CYS A 194 8.27 0.10 15.47
CA CYS A 194 8.41 1.37 14.77
C CYS A 194 9.05 1.16 13.38
N CYS A 195 8.65 0.07 12.69
CA CYS A 195 9.37 -0.46 11.53
C CYS A 195 9.48 0.49 10.33
N GLY A 196 8.60 1.49 10.21
CA GLY A 196 8.62 2.42 9.10
C GLY A 196 8.54 1.69 7.76
N SER A 197 9.62 1.75 6.96
CA SER A 197 9.73 1.02 5.69
C SER A 197 10.10 -0.46 5.83
N GLY A 198 10.34 -0.94 7.05
CA GLY A 198 10.62 -2.34 7.36
C GLY A 198 12.09 -2.75 7.24
N GLU A 199 13.06 -1.84 7.34
CA GLU A 199 14.48 -2.18 7.11
C GLU A 199 15.06 -3.24 8.07
N PHE A 200 14.49 -3.37 9.28
CA PHE A 200 14.88 -4.40 10.26
C PHE A 200 14.15 -5.75 10.09
N LEU A 201 13.11 -5.81 9.24
CA LEU A 201 12.27 -6.99 9.00
C LEU A 201 12.70 -7.70 7.71
#